data_AF-C3YKW2-F1
#
_entry.id   AF-C3YKW2-F1
#
_cell.length_a   1.000
_cell.length_b   1.000
_cell.length_c   1.000
_cell.angle_alpha   90.00
_cell.angle_beta   90.00
_cell.angle_gamma   90.00
#
_symmetry.space_group_name_H-M   'P 1'
#
loop_
_entity.id
_entity.type
_entity.pdbx_description
1 polymer ?
#
loop_
_entity_poly.entity_id
_entity_poly.type
_entity_poly.pdbx_seq_one_letter_code
_entity_poly.pdbx_strand_id
1 'polypeptide(L)'
;GACFDVPGKYVCACVDGYTGTNCEEDVDECSSSPCQNNGVCVHGLDEFTCECLRGFFGPRCEVDVIPCLSEPCLNGGNCSAFGDLYICFCAEGFYGRNCEHELS
;
A
#
# COMPACT_ATOMS: atom_id res chain seq x y z
N GLY A 1 6.14 -27.06 10.61
CA GLY A 1 6.03 -27.11 12.07
C GLY A 1 6.65 -28.38 12.63
N ALA A 2 6.66 -28.52 13.95
CA ALA A 2 7.10 -29.74 14.65
C ALA A 2 6.08 -30.12 15.72
N CYS A 3 5.79 -31.41 15.87
CA CYS A 3 4.86 -31.92 16.86
C CYS A 3 5.59 -32.67 17.98
N PHE A 4 5.12 -32.48 19.21
CA PHE A 4 5.74 -32.99 20.41
C PHE A 4 4.69 -33.72 21.26
N ASP A 5 5.04 -34.92 21.71
CA ASP A 5 4.22 -35.66 22.67
C ASP A 5 4.36 -35.05 24.07
N VAL A 6 3.22 -34.81 24.73
CA VAL A 6 3.14 -34.39 26.13
C VAL A 6 2.23 -35.36 26.90
N PRO A 7 2.26 -35.41 28.24
CA PRO A 7 1.42 -36.34 28.98
C PRO A 7 -0.07 -36.15 28.65
N GLY A 8 -0.69 -37.17 28.04
CA GLY A 8 -2.12 -37.22 27.71
C GLY A 8 -2.54 -36.55 26.39
N LYS A 9 -1.63 -35.96 25.60
CA LYS A 9 -1.92 -35.38 24.26
C LYS A 9 -0.63 -35.14 23.46
N TYR A 10 -0.74 -34.73 22.19
CA TYR A 10 0.38 -34.13 21.46
C TYR A 10 0.07 -32.64 21.18
N VAL A 11 1.11 -31.85 20.92
CA VAL A 11 0.99 -30.43 20.57
C VAL A 11 1.92 -30.13 19.39
N CYS A 12 1.42 -29.45 18.37
CA CYS A 12 2.23 -28.99 17.25
C CYS A 12 2.60 -27.51 17.39
N ALA A 13 3.88 -27.19 17.20
CA ALA A 13 4.37 -25.84 17.00
C ALA A 13 4.38 -25.57 15.50
N CYS A 14 3.47 -24.72 15.05
CA CYS A 14 3.35 -24.35 13.64
C CYS A 14 4.45 -23.38 13.23
N VAL A 15 4.80 -23.43 11.95
CA VAL A 15 5.62 -22.37 11.35
C VAL A 15 4.72 -21.16 11.12
N ASP A 16 5.31 -19.99 10.99
CA ASP A 16 4.56 -18.76 10.73
C ASP A 16 3.72 -18.92 9.44
N GLY A 17 2.52 -18.31 9.41
CA GLY A 17 1.50 -18.51 8.38
C GLY A 17 0.63 -19.78 8.51
N TYR A 18 0.87 -20.69 9.48
CA TYR A 18 0.06 -21.91 9.63
C TYR A 18 -0.55 -22.08 11.03
N THR A 19 -1.74 -22.67 11.08
CA THR A 19 -2.53 -22.95 12.28
C THR A 19 -3.24 -24.31 12.20
N GLY A 20 -4.05 -24.62 13.20
CA GLY A 20 -4.72 -25.92 13.33
C GLY A 20 -3.99 -26.88 14.29
N THR A 21 -4.62 -28.01 14.59
CA THR A 21 -4.07 -28.98 15.55
C THR A 21 -2.78 -29.63 15.02
N ASN A 22 -2.69 -29.76 13.69
CA ASN A 22 -1.57 -30.36 12.96
C ASN A 22 -0.85 -29.37 12.04
N CYS A 23 -1.09 -28.06 12.18
CA CYS A 23 -0.56 -27.03 11.28
C CYS A 23 -1.02 -27.23 9.83
N GLU A 24 -2.25 -27.73 9.65
CA GLU A 24 -2.86 -28.05 8.36
C GLU A 24 -3.65 -26.89 7.75
N GLU A 25 -3.91 -25.86 8.53
CA GLU A 25 -4.68 -24.69 8.11
C GLU A 25 -3.72 -23.54 7.79
N ASP A 26 -3.90 -22.92 6.63
CA ASP A 26 -3.24 -21.67 6.27
C ASP A 26 -3.93 -20.53 7.02
N VAL A 27 -3.15 -19.63 7.62
CA VAL A 27 -3.71 -18.43 8.27
C VAL A 27 -4.26 -17.53 7.16
N ASP A 28 -5.46 -16.97 7.35
CA ASP A 28 -5.99 -15.95 6.44
C ASP A 28 -5.68 -14.56 7.00
N GLU A 29 -4.57 -13.96 6.56
CA GLU A 29 -4.13 -12.62 6.96
C GLU A 29 -5.12 -11.53 6.51
N CYS A 30 -5.97 -11.82 5.51
CA CYS A 30 -7.01 -10.91 5.04
C CYS A 30 -8.30 -10.95 5.87
N SER A 31 -8.46 -11.92 6.79
CA SER A 31 -9.66 -12.08 7.62
C SER A 31 -10.01 -10.85 8.46
N SER A 32 -9.00 -10.05 8.83
CA SER A 32 -9.17 -8.80 9.59
C SER A 32 -9.54 -7.58 8.73
N SER A 33 -9.65 -7.75 7.40
CA SER A 33 -9.81 -6.66 6.43
C SER A 33 -8.74 -5.57 6.63
N PRO A 34 -7.45 -5.90 6.51
CA PRO A 34 -6.38 -4.98 6.86
C PRO A 34 -6.27 -3.78 5.91
N CYS A 35 -6.71 -3.88 4.66
CA CYS A 35 -6.62 -2.83 3.65
C CYS A 35 -7.69 -1.75 3.85
N GLN A 36 -7.27 -0.48 3.89
CA GLN A 36 -8.13 0.69 3.99
C GLN A 36 -8.53 1.19 2.60
N ASN A 37 -9.42 2.19 2.56
CA ASN A 37 -9.78 2.93 1.34
C ASN A 37 -10.17 2.03 0.15
N ASN A 38 -10.93 0.96 0.45
CA ASN A 38 -11.38 -0.02 -0.53
C ASN A 38 -10.25 -0.74 -1.29
N GLY A 39 -9.04 -0.80 -0.71
CA GLY A 39 -7.96 -1.62 -1.21
C GLY A 39 -8.32 -3.11 -1.19
N VAL A 40 -7.82 -3.86 -2.17
CA VAL A 40 -8.02 -5.31 -2.26
C VAL A 40 -6.93 -6.01 -1.46
N CYS A 41 -7.33 -6.84 -0.50
CA CYS A 41 -6.40 -7.66 0.25
C CYS A 41 -6.04 -8.92 -0.53
N VAL A 42 -4.74 -9.18 -0.65
CA VAL A 42 -4.17 -10.39 -1.24
C VAL A 42 -3.45 -11.14 -0.13
N HIS A 43 -3.97 -12.32 0.18
CA HIS A 43 -3.39 -13.27 1.13
C HIS A 43 -2.09 -13.87 0.57
N GLY A 44 -1.04 -13.91 1.40
CA GLY A 44 0.25 -14.56 1.13
C GLY A 44 0.72 -15.37 2.35
N LEU A 45 1.91 -15.98 2.26
CA LEU A 45 2.39 -16.88 3.31
C LEU A 45 2.97 -16.08 4.49
N ASP A 46 2.25 -16.03 5.61
CA ASP A 46 2.58 -15.21 6.80
C ASP A 46 2.57 -13.69 6.54
N GLU A 47 1.96 -13.27 5.43
CA GLU A 47 1.89 -11.87 5.05
C GLU A 47 0.62 -11.57 4.25
N PHE A 48 0.25 -10.28 4.20
CA PHE A 48 -0.75 -9.79 3.26
C PHE A 48 -0.17 -8.65 2.44
N THR A 49 -0.67 -8.50 1.22
CA THR A 49 -0.43 -7.32 0.39
C THR A 49 -1.76 -6.60 0.13
N CYS A 50 -1.75 -5.28 0.19
CA CYS A 50 -2.90 -4.46 -0.20
C CYS A 50 -2.68 -3.86 -1.61
N GLU A 51 -3.55 -4.21 -2.54
CA GLU A 51 -3.64 -3.55 -3.83
C GLU A 51 -4.51 -2.29 -3.68
N CYS A 52 -3.86 -1.13 -3.68
CA CYS A 52 -4.53 0.13 -3.44
C CYS A 52 -5.31 0.62 -4.66
N LEU A 53 -6.49 1.18 -4.40
CA LEU A 53 -7.18 1.98 -5.40
C LEU A 53 -6.34 3.21 -5.77
N ARG A 54 -6.58 3.68 -6.99
CA ARG A 54 -5.96 4.88 -7.52
C ARG A 54 -6.19 6.06 -6.56
N GLY A 55 -5.10 6.76 -6.21
CA GLY A 55 -5.12 7.88 -5.26
C GLY A 55 -4.82 7.52 -3.81
N PHE A 56 -4.50 6.25 -3.51
CA PHE A 56 -4.07 5.82 -2.18
C PHE A 56 -2.75 5.05 -2.24
N PHE A 57 -1.99 5.07 -1.15
CA PHE A 57 -0.72 4.36 -1.01
C PHE A 57 -0.45 3.98 0.46
N GLY A 58 0.68 3.32 0.69
CA GLY A 58 1.05 2.75 1.99
C GLY A 58 0.77 1.26 2.08
N PRO A 59 1.35 0.53 3.06
CA PRO A 59 1.19 -0.92 3.20
C PRO A 59 -0.26 -1.37 3.36
N ARG A 60 -1.14 -0.49 3.83
CA ARG A 60 -2.57 -0.74 4.06
C ARG A 60 -3.46 0.20 3.27
N CYS A 61 -2.94 0.89 2.25
CA CYS A 61 -3.65 1.91 1.49
C CYS A 61 -4.20 3.05 2.35
N GLU A 62 -3.53 3.34 3.46
CA GLU A 62 -3.96 4.27 4.50
C GLU A 62 -3.61 5.74 4.21
N VAL A 63 -2.80 5.99 3.18
CA VAL A 63 -2.33 7.32 2.85
C VAL A 63 -2.95 7.82 1.56
N ASP A 64 -3.58 8.99 1.63
CA ASP A 64 -4.18 9.67 0.49
C ASP A 64 -3.11 10.40 -0.33
N VAL A 65 -3.14 10.24 -1.66
CA VAL A 65 -2.34 11.07 -2.56
C VAL A 65 -2.96 12.46 -2.62
N ILE A 66 -2.22 13.46 -2.13
CA ILE A 66 -2.58 14.88 -2.27
C ILE A 66 -1.65 15.50 -3.32
N PRO A 67 -2.07 15.64 -4.58
CA PRO A 67 -1.19 15.85 -5.72
C PRO A 67 -0.33 17.12 -5.68
N CYS A 68 -0.83 18.18 -5.03
CA CYS A 68 -0.12 19.46 -4.90
C CYS A 68 0.64 19.63 -3.57
N LEU A 69 0.51 18.69 -2.62
CA LEU A 69 1.12 18.83 -1.29
C LEU A 69 2.66 18.75 -1.36
N SER A 70 3.19 18.02 -2.32
CA SER A 70 4.64 17.91 -2.56
C SER A 70 5.21 19.07 -3.39
N GLU A 71 4.42 20.11 -3.67
CA GLU A 71 4.80 21.27 -4.47
C GLU A 71 5.51 20.90 -5.79
N PRO A 72 4.87 20.07 -6.66
CA PRO A 72 5.56 19.51 -7.82
C PRO A 72 5.87 20.53 -8.93
N CYS A 73 5.20 21.69 -8.93
CA CYS A 73 5.35 22.70 -9.96
C CYS A 73 6.52 23.64 -9.64
N LEU A 74 7.56 23.58 -10.46
CA LEU A 74 8.78 24.37 -10.32
C LEU A 74 8.62 25.78 -10.89
N ASN A 75 9.64 26.62 -10.67
CA ASN A 75 9.79 27.92 -11.33
C ASN A 75 8.57 28.85 -11.21
N GLY A 76 7.90 28.81 -10.05
CA GLY A 76 6.73 29.64 -9.76
C GLY A 76 5.44 29.17 -10.44
N GLY A 77 5.40 27.95 -10.97
CA GLY A 77 4.19 27.35 -11.52
C GLY A 77 3.10 27.14 -10.46
N ASN A 78 1.85 27.40 -10.82
CA ASN A 78 0.71 27.16 -9.93
C ASN A 78 0.21 25.72 -10.07
N CYS A 79 0.12 25.00 -8.95
CA CYS A 79 -0.41 23.64 -8.93
C CYS A 79 -1.92 23.62 -8.76
N SER A 80 -2.62 22.83 -9.58
CA SER A 80 -4.04 22.54 -9.38
C SER A 80 -4.26 21.03 -9.33
N ALA A 81 -4.88 20.56 -8.25
CA ALA A 81 -5.25 19.16 -8.09
C ALA A 81 -6.51 18.83 -8.92
N PHE A 82 -6.56 17.62 -9.46
CA PHE A 82 -7.69 17.04 -10.17
C PHE A 82 -7.81 15.55 -9.79
N GLY A 83 -8.56 15.27 -8.72
CA GLY A 83 -8.58 13.94 -8.11
C GLY A 83 -7.21 13.57 -7.54
N ASP A 84 -6.67 12.43 -7.97
CA ASP A 84 -5.34 11.94 -7.61
C ASP A 84 -4.22 12.46 -8.53
N LEU A 85 -4.55 13.35 -9.46
CA LEU A 85 -3.61 13.98 -10.39
C LEU A 85 -3.43 15.47 -10.09
N TYR A 86 -2.40 16.06 -10.68
CA TYR A 86 -2.21 17.52 -10.71
C TYR A 86 -1.88 17.99 -12.12
N ILE A 87 -2.10 19.29 -12.35
CA ILE A 87 -1.63 20.04 -13.51
C ILE A 87 -0.85 21.25 -13.00
N CYS A 88 0.30 21.52 -13.62
CA CYS A 88 1.06 22.74 -13.38
C CYS A 88 0.72 23.79 -14.45
N PHE A 89 0.33 24.97 -13.99
CA PHE A 89 0.20 26.16 -14.83
C PHE A 89 1.50 26.96 -14.73
N CYS A 90 2.33 26.88 -15.77
CA CYS A 90 3.66 27.47 -15.74
C CYS A 90 3.63 28.99 -15.86
N ALA A 91 4.57 29.64 -15.17
CA ALA A 91 4.85 31.05 -15.34
C ALA A 91 5.40 31.34 -16.75
N GLU A 92 5.35 32.61 -17.16
CA GLU A 92 5.87 33.02 -18.47
C GLU A 92 7.34 32.62 -18.63
N GLY A 93 7.69 32.02 -19.78
CA GLY A 93 9.04 31.54 -20.06
C GLY A 93 9.33 30.11 -19.60
N PHE A 94 8.40 29.39 -18.97
CA PHE A 94 8.62 28.00 -18.54
C PHE A 94 7.64 27.00 -19.17
N TYR A 95 8.07 25.76 -19.33
CA TYR A 95 7.27 24.65 -19.85
C TYR A 95 7.73 23.30 -19.27
N GLY A 96 7.02 22.22 -19.64
CA GLY A 96 7.22 20.87 -19.09
C GLY A 96 6.05 20.45 -18.23
N ARG A 97 6.07 19.20 -17.73
CA ARG A 97 4.98 18.69 -16.88
C ARG A 97 4.95 19.40 -15.54
N ASN A 98 6.13 19.75 -15.04
CA ASN A 98 6.40 20.33 -13.74
C ASN A 98 7.00 21.73 -13.87
N CYS A 99 6.89 22.37 -15.05
CA CYS A 99 7.51 23.68 -15.35
C CYS A 99 9.04 23.70 -15.18
N GLU A 100 9.69 22.56 -15.42
CA GLU A 100 11.12 22.31 -15.21
C GLU A 100 12.02 22.83 -16.33
N HIS A 101 11.44 23.26 -17.46
CA HIS A 101 12.19 23.72 -18.63
C HIS A 101 11.95 25.20 -18.89
N GLU A 102 12.99 25.89 -19.36
CA GLU A 102 12.98 27.30 -19.75
C GLU A 102 12.87 27.44 -21.28
N LEU A 103 12.03 28.36 -21.75
CA LEU A 103 12.00 28.80 -23.13
C LEU A 103 13.22 29.69 -23.36
N SER A 104 14.15 29.19 -24.17
CA SER A 104 15.37 29.90 -24.60
C SER A 104 15.09 31.13 -25.47
#